data_AF-B9IYF2-F1
#
_entry.id   AF-B9IYF2-F1
#
_cell.length_a   1.000
_cell.length_b   1.000
_cell.length_c   1.000
_cell.angle_alpha   90.00
_cell.angle_beta   90.00
_cell.angle_gamma   90.00
#
_symmetry.space_group_name_H-M   'P 1'
#
loop_
_entity.id
_entity.type
_entity.pdbx_description
1 polymer ?
#
loop_
_entity_poly.entity_id
_entity_poly.type
_entity_poly.pdbx_seq_one_letter_code
_entity_poly.pdbx_strand_id
1 'polypeptide(L)'
;MYKSTLNLFQNKQIVVYNGRERRSSSPYTYYISEVLEMDGFDKTMKFSIQDEKQSVHVNDVLLTVYDALQEKGYNPINQIVGYLLSGDPAYIPRHKDARSIIRKLERDELIEELVKSYLKHHREE
;
A
#
# COMPACT_ATOMS: atom_id res chain seq x y z
N MET A 1 -23.93 35.08 12.61
CA MET A 1 -22.55 34.94 12.09
C MET A 1 -22.32 33.46 11.79
N TYR A 2 -22.89 32.99 10.67
CA TYR A 2 -22.81 31.58 10.22
C TYR A 2 -22.30 31.62 8.78
N LYS A 3 -21.00 31.40 8.57
CA LYS A 3 -20.44 31.14 7.23
C LYS A 3 -19.14 30.35 7.36
N SER A 4 -19.26 29.03 7.43
CA SER A 4 -18.18 28.09 7.12
C SER A 4 -18.70 26.64 7.07
N THR A 5 -19.76 26.40 6.29
CA THR A 5 -20.24 25.04 5.94
C THR A 5 -20.43 24.84 4.44
N LEU A 6 -19.85 25.72 3.61
CA LEU A 6 -19.99 25.67 2.15
C LEU A 6 -18.64 25.41 1.49
N ASN A 7 -18.06 24.22 1.67
CA ASN A 7 -16.96 23.71 0.83
C ASN A 7 -16.75 22.19 0.91
N LEU A 8 -17.82 21.42 1.11
CA LEU A 8 -17.78 19.94 1.08
C LEU A 8 -18.53 19.30 -0.10
N PHE A 9 -19.03 20.09 -1.05
CA PHE A 9 -19.97 19.59 -2.06
C PHE A 9 -19.59 19.78 -3.54
N GLN A 10 -18.37 20.22 -3.87
CA GLN A 10 -18.03 20.56 -5.27
C GLN A 10 -17.00 19.65 -5.97
N ASN A 11 -16.34 18.70 -5.29
CA ASN A 11 -15.36 17.81 -5.95
C ASN A 11 -15.93 16.42 -6.26
N LYS A 12 -17.09 16.35 -6.95
CA LYS A 12 -17.55 15.08 -7.54
C LYS A 12 -17.05 15.01 -8.97
N GLN A 13 -15.96 14.28 -9.21
CA GLN A 13 -15.50 13.96 -10.57
C GLN A 13 -16.31 12.79 -11.14
N ILE A 14 -16.71 12.91 -12.40
CA ILE A 14 -17.38 11.86 -13.16
C ILE A 14 -16.29 10.92 -13.67
N VAL A 15 -16.40 9.63 -13.33
CA VAL A 15 -15.47 8.61 -13.81
C VAL A 15 -16.24 7.68 -14.73
N VAL A 16 -15.70 7.46 -15.93
CA VAL A 16 -16.27 6.58 -16.96
C VAL A 16 -15.48 5.29 -16.93
N TYR A 17 -16.12 4.20 -16.50
CA TYR A 17 -15.54 2.85 -16.58
C TYR A 17 -16.51 1.96 -17.35
N ASN A 18 -16.01 1.28 -18.39
CA ASN A 18 -16.82 0.45 -19.30
C ASN A 18 -18.08 1.17 -19.82
N GLY A 19 -17.94 2.44 -20.21
CA GLY A 19 -19.02 3.23 -20.82
C GLY A 19 -20.16 3.65 -19.90
N ARG A 20 -20.03 3.49 -18.57
CA ARG A 20 -21.04 3.93 -17.60
C ARG A 20 -20.48 5.03 -16.70
N GLU A 21 -21.14 6.18 -16.71
CA GLU A 21 -20.80 7.31 -15.83
C GLU A 21 -21.20 7.01 -14.37
N ARG A 22 -20.23 7.08 -13.46
CA ARG A 22 -20.46 7.00 -12.01
C ARG A 22 -19.82 8.19 -11.33
N ARG A 23 -20.51 8.75 -10.33
CA ARG A 23 -19.96 9.82 -9.46
C ARG A 23 -19.23 9.16 -8.29
N SER A 24 -17.92 9.37 -8.20
CA SER A 24 -17.06 8.89 -7.11
C SER A 24 -16.56 10.08 -6.28
N SER A 25 -16.48 9.89 -4.96
CA SER A 25 -15.90 10.86 -4.01
C SER A 25 -14.51 10.42 -3.52
N SER A 26 -13.98 9.30 -4.03
CA SER A 26 -12.74 8.71 -3.54
C SER A 26 -11.52 9.36 -4.20
N PRO A 27 -10.54 9.86 -3.42
CA PRO A 27 -9.32 10.47 -3.97
C PRO A 27 -8.41 9.48 -4.71
N TYR A 28 -8.62 8.16 -4.53
CA TYR A 28 -7.85 7.11 -5.20
C TYR A 28 -8.37 6.75 -6.59
N THR A 29 -9.48 7.36 -7.05
CA THR A 29 -10.12 6.90 -8.29
C THR A 29 -9.22 7.09 -9.53
N TYR A 30 -8.36 8.11 -9.55
CA TYR A 30 -7.41 8.38 -10.65
C TYR A 30 -6.33 7.29 -10.77
N TYR A 31 -5.72 6.90 -9.65
CA TYR A 31 -4.70 5.86 -9.61
C TYR A 31 -5.25 4.49 -10.02
N ILE A 32 -6.49 4.18 -9.64
CA ILE A 32 -7.12 2.90 -10.00
C ILE A 32 -7.46 2.84 -11.50
N SER A 33 -7.90 3.96 -12.11
CA SER A 33 -8.13 3.99 -13.56
C SER A 33 -6.85 3.81 -14.38
N GLU A 34 -5.74 4.44 -13.96
CA GLU A 34 -4.44 4.31 -14.62
C GLU A 34 -3.93 2.86 -14.60
N VAL A 35 -4.14 2.14 -13.49
CA VAL A 35 -3.79 0.71 -13.36
C VAL A 35 -4.67 -0.19 -14.25
N LEU A 36 -5.94 0.17 -14.47
CA LEU A 36 -6.87 -0.63 -15.30
C LEU A 36 -6.68 -0.40 -16.81
N GLU A 37 -6.18 0.77 -17.24
CA GLU A 37 -5.83 1.01 -18.65
C GLU A 37 -4.59 0.22 -19.12
N MET A 38 -3.74 -0.23 -18.19
CA MET A 38 -2.53 -0.98 -18.50
C MET A 38 -2.76 -2.46 -18.87
N ASP A 39 -3.99 -2.98 -18.80
CA ASP A 39 -4.30 -4.40 -19.09
C ASP A 39 -4.61 -4.68 -20.58
N GLY A 40 -4.26 -3.74 -21.49
CA GLY A 40 -4.53 -3.81 -22.92
C GLY A 40 -3.28 -3.68 -23.80
N PHE A 41 -2.72 -4.81 -24.17
CA PHE A 41 -1.72 -5.07 -25.22
C PHE A 41 -0.21 -4.89 -24.96
N ASP A 42 0.46 -6.01 -25.27
CA ASP A 42 1.81 -6.24 -25.76
C ASP A 42 3.01 -6.39 -24.81
N LYS A 43 3.57 -7.60 -24.88
CA LYS A 43 4.83 -8.04 -24.29
C LYS A 43 5.98 -7.15 -24.77
N THR A 44 6.42 -6.24 -23.92
CA THR A 44 7.80 -5.75 -23.95
C THR A 44 8.39 -5.95 -22.56
N MET A 45 9.16 -7.01 -22.39
CA MET A 45 10.01 -7.23 -21.23
C MET A 45 11.04 -6.10 -21.18
N LYS A 46 10.77 -5.05 -20.40
CA LYS A 46 11.82 -4.13 -19.96
C LYS A 46 12.62 -4.85 -18.89
N PHE A 47 13.68 -5.54 -19.31
CA PHE A 47 14.80 -5.83 -18.42
C PHE A 47 15.42 -4.49 -18.00
N SER A 48 14.98 -3.99 -16.84
CA SER A 48 15.67 -2.90 -16.14
C SER A 48 16.72 -3.54 -15.22
N ILE A 49 17.91 -3.77 -15.77
CA ILE A 49 19.12 -3.95 -14.96
C ILE A 49 19.54 -2.56 -14.49
N GLN A 50 18.84 -2.02 -13.50
CA GLN A 50 19.27 -0.91 -12.66
C GLN A 50 18.21 -0.60 -11.63
N ASP A 51 18.27 -1.28 -10.48
CA ASP A 51 17.95 -0.69 -9.18
C ASP A 51 18.67 -1.46 -8.05
N GLU A 52 19.95 -1.80 -8.28
CA GLU A 52 20.91 -2.12 -7.21
C GLU A 52 21.30 -0.86 -6.41
N LYS A 53 20.35 0.07 -6.22
CA LYS A 53 20.51 1.27 -5.41
C LYS A 53 19.68 1.15 -4.16
N GLN A 54 20.10 0.25 -3.26
CA GLN A 54 19.89 0.43 -1.81
C GLN A 54 18.46 0.83 -1.39
N SER A 55 17.45 0.37 -2.14
CA SER A 55 16.06 0.52 -1.80
C SER A 55 15.81 -0.56 -0.76
N VAL A 56 15.50 -0.11 0.46
CA VAL A 56 15.05 -1.04 1.50
C VAL A 56 13.79 -1.71 0.94
N HIS A 57 13.92 -2.97 0.50
CA HIS A 57 12.78 -3.68 -0.08
C HIS A 57 11.72 -3.84 1.01
N VAL A 58 10.49 -3.41 0.69
CA VAL A 58 9.34 -3.48 1.60
C VAL A 58 9.15 -4.90 2.16
N ASN A 59 9.40 -5.92 1.31
CA ASN A 59 9.39 -7.32 1.69
C ASN A 59 10.41 -7.65 2.80
N ASP A 60 11.67 -7.21 2.66
CA ASP A 60 12.72 -7.45 3.65
C ASP A 60 12.39 -6.83 5.01
N VAL A 61 11.77 -5.64 4.99
CA VAL A 61 11.30 -4.97 6.22
C VAL A 61 10.19 -5.76 6.89
N LEU A 62 9.19 -6.20 6.12
CA LEU A 62 8.07 -6.99 6.65
C LEU A 62 8.57 -8.33 7.24
N LEU A 63 9.51 -9.01 6.56
CA LEU A 63 10.13 -10.24 7.07
C LEU A 63 10.95 -9.99 8.34
N THR A 64 11.76 -8.92 8.38
CA THR A 64 12.54 -8.57 9.58
C THR A 64 11.63 -8.25 10.77
N VAL A 65 10.53 -7.54 10.52
CA VAL A 65 9.52 -7.21 11.54
C VAL A 65 8.83 -8.48 12.03
N TYR A 66 8.47 -9.38 11.11
CA TYR A 66 7.88 -10.68 11.43
C TYR A 66 8.78 -11.50 12.36
N ASP A 67 10.07 -11.64 12.03
CA ASP A 67 11.05 -12.35 12.85
C ASP A 67 11.23 -11.70 14.22
N ALA A 68 11.31 -10.36 14.25
CA ALA A 68 11.45 -9.63 15.51
C ALA A 68 10.22 -9.80 16.43
N LEU A 69 9.03 -9.94 15.86
CA LEU A 69 7.79 -10.23 16.57
C LEU A 69 7.77 -11.67 17.10
N GLN A 70 8.17 -12.65 16.27
CA GLN A 70 8.24 -14.06 16.68
C GLN A 70 9.23 -14.28 17.83
N GLU A 71 10.44 -13.71 17.73
CA GLU A 71 11.47 -13.86 18.78
C GLU A 71 11.07 -13.24 20.11
N LYS A 72 10.17 -12.26 20.09
CA LYS A 72 9.61 -11.65 21.31
C LYS A 72 8.32 -12.31 21.80
N GLY A 73 7.85 -13.35 21.11
CA GLY A 73 6.65 -14.09 21.49
C GLY A 73 5.34 -13.35 21.22
N TYR A 74 5.35 -12.35 20.35
CA TYR A 74 4.14 -11.69 19.88
C TYR A 74 3.52 -12.48 18.72
N ASN A 75 2.20 -12.32 18.50
CA ASN A 75 1.57 -12.78 17.27
C ASN A 75 1.92 -11.80 16.13
N PRO A 76 2.75 -12.19 15.15
CA PRO A 76 3.26 -11.22 14.18
C PRO A 76 2.15 -10.63 13.29
N ILE A 77 1.21 -11.47 12.87
CA ILE A 77 0.11 -11.07 11.98
C ILE A 77 -0.75 -9.99 12.65
N ASN A 78 -1.17 -10.22 13.89
CA ASN A 78 -2.01 -9.25 14.61
C ASN A 78 -1.30 -7.91 14.82
N GLN A 79 -0.01 -7.93 15.12
CA GLN A 79 0.77 -6.71 15.35
C GLN A 79 1.03 -5.92 14.05
N ILE A 80 1.32 -6.62 12.96
CA ILE A 80 1.48 -5.98 11.64
C ILE A 80 0.15 -5.38 11.18
N VAL A 81 -0.97 -6.11 11.28
CA VAL A 81 -2.30 -5.58 10.96
C VAL A 81 -2.64 -4.39 11.84
N GLY A 82 -2.37 -4.46 13.16
CA GLY A 82 -2.57 -3.35 14.09
C GLY A 82 -1.78 -2.10 13.69
N TYR A 83 -0.51 -2.27 13.30
CA TYR A 83 0.33 -1.18 12.79
C TYR A 83 -0.20 -0.58 11.48
N LEU A 84 -0.58 -1.41 10.50
CA LEU A 84 -1.06 -0.91 9.21
C LEU A 84 -2.35 -0.09 9.36
N LEU A 85 -3.29 -0.54 10.20
CA LEU A 85 -4.56 0.14 10.42
C LEU A 85 -4.43 1.42 11.27
N SER A 86 -3.63 1.37 12.34
CA SER A 86 -3.53 2.49 13.30
C SER A 86 -2.42 3.49 12.97
N GLY A 87 -1.32 3.02 12.37
CA GLY A 87 -0.06 3.73 12.25
C GLY A 87 0.72 3.89 13.56
N ASP A 88 0.28 3.26 14.66
CA ASP A 88 0.97 3.35 15.94
C ASP A 88 2.19 2.40 15.97
N PRO A 89 3.43 2.93 16.05
CA PRO A 89 4.62 2.08 16.14
C PRO A 89 4.70 1.25 17.43
N ALA A 90 3.83 1.49 18.43
CA ALA A 90 3.76 0.69 19.65
C ALA A 90 3.51 -0.80 19.37
N TYR A 91 2.80 -1.13 18.27
CA TYR A 91 2.56 -2.51 17.84
C TYR A 91 3.85 -3.27 17.46
N ILE A 92 4.90 -2.57 17.03
CA ILE A 92 6.14 -3.19 16.57
C ILE A 92 7.21 -3.11 17.67
N PRO A 93 7.88 -4.21 18.07
CA PRO A 93 8.90 -4.17 19.11
C PRO A 93 10.14 -3.37 18.67
N ARG A 94 10.90 -2.86 19.65
CA ARG A 94 12.20 -2.21 19.39
C ARG A 94 13.33 -3.20 19.05
N HIS A 95 13.03 -4.50 19.05
CA HIS A 95 13.99 -5.57 18.80
C HIS A 95 14.46 -5.55 17.35
N LYS A 96 15.75 -5.84 17.10
CA LYS A 96 16.38 -5.85 15.76
C LYS A 96 16.09 -4.59 14.91
N ASP A 97 15.96 -3.44 15.56
CA ASP A 97 15.58 -2.18 14.91
C ASP A 97 14.26 -2.23 14.12
N ALA A 98 13.41 -3.26 14.33
CA ALA A 98 12.18 -3.51 13.57
C ALA A 98 11.25 -2.30 13.55
N ARG A 99 11.04 -1.68 14.73
CA ARG A 99 10.26 -0.44 14.85
C ARG A 99 10.86 0.72 14.06
N SER A 100 12.19 0.83 13.99
CA SER A 100 12.85 1.93 13.29
C SER A 100 12.80 1.74 11.78
N ILE A 101 12.99 0.52 11.28
CA ILE A 101 13.00 0.23 9.84
C ILE A 101 11.59 0.34 9.23
N ILE A 102 10.55 -0.15 9.90
CA ILE A 102 9.18 -0.10 9.37
C ILE A 102 8.60 1.32 9.33
N ARG A 103 9.12 2.22 10.17
CA ARG A 103 8.75 3.64 10.19
C ARG A 103 9.42 4.46 9.08
N LYS A 104 10.39 3.90 8.36
CA LYS A 104 11.01 4.55 7.19
C LYS A 104 10.17 4.40 5.93
N LEU A 105 9.18 3.50 5.96
CA LEU A 105 8.26 3.23 4.86
C LEU A 105 6.91 3.86 5.18
N GLU A 106 6.24 4.35 4.14
CA GLU A 106 4.86 4.80 4.28
C GLU A 106 3.91 3.58 4.35
N ARG A 107 2.75 3.76 4.98
CA ARG A 107 1.82 2.64 5.22
C ARG A 107 1.11 2.18 3.96
N ASP A 108 0.82 3.11 3.07
CA ASP A 108 0.26 2.81 1.75
C ASP A 108 1.24 1.98 0.92
N GLU A 109 2.54 2.28 0.94
CA GLU A 109 3.57 1.45 0.29
C GLU A 109 3.58 0.01 0.82
N LEU A 110 3.49 -0.16 2.14
CA LEU A 110 3.41 -1.48 2.78
C LEU A 110 2.16 -2.26 2.34
N ILE A 111 1.00 -1.60 2.30
CA ILE A 111 -0.27 -2.23 1.89
C ILE A 111 -0.26 -2.56 0.40
N GLU A 112 0.25 -1.65 -0.43
CA GLU A 112 0.34 -1.83 -1.87
C GLU A 112 1.19 -3.07 -2.21
N GLU A 113 2.37 -3.20 -1.60
CA GLU A 113 3.24 -4.36 -1.82
C GLU A 113 2.59 -5.67 -1.35
N LEU A 114 1.87 -5.66 -0.22
CA LEU A 114 1.13 -6.83 0.27
C LEU A 114 0.04 -7.27 -0.73
N VAL A 115 -0.71 -6.32 -1.29
CA VAL A 115 -1.75 -6.60 -2.29
C VAL A 115 -1.14 -7.10 -3.60
N LYS A 116 -0.06 -6.46 -4.08
CA LYS A 116 0.70 -6.91 -5.26
C LYS A 116 1.20 -8.34 -5.09
N SER A 117 1.84 -8.64 -3.97
CA SER A 117 2.35 -9.97 -3.65
C SER A 117 1.24 -11.01 -3.60
N TYR A 118 0.12 -10.70 -2.94
CA TYR A 118 -1.04 -11.59 -2.90
C TYR A 118 -1.60 -11.90 -4.30
N LEU A 119 -1.84 -10.86 -5.11
CA LEU A 119 -2.39 -11.04 -6.46
C LEU A 119 -1.42 -11.77 -7.39
N LYS A 120 -0.12 -11.48 -7.31
CA LYS A 120 0.91 -12.17 -8.07
C LYS A 120 0.91 -13.66 -7.76
N HIS A 121 0.86 -14.04 -6.47
CA HIS A 121 0.88 -15.43 -6.06
C HIS A 121 -0.37 -16.22 -6.49
N HIS A 122 -1.53 -15.56 -6.64
CA HIS A 122 -2.80 -16.22 -6.97
C HIS A 122 -3.23 -16.07 -8.44
N ARG A 123 -2.54 -15.27 -9.26
CA ARG A 123 -2.81 -15.11 -10.70
C ARG A 123 -1.80 -15.82 -11.61
N GLU A 124 -0.68 -16.29 -11.04
CA GLU A 124 0.31 -17.11 -11.76
C GLU A 124 0.00 -18.63 -11.65
N GLU A 125 -1.20 -19.00 -11.15
CA GLU A 125 -1.83 -20.33 -11.26
C GLU A 125 -2.91 -20.34 -12.36
#